data_AF-A0A1J0LPI1-F1
#
_entry.id   AF-A0A1J0LPI1-F1
#
_cell.length_a   1.000
_cell.length_b   1.000
_cell.length_c   1.000
_cell.angle_alpha   90.00
_cell.angle_beta   90.00
_cell.angle_gamma   90.00
#
_symmetry.space_group_name_H-M   'P 1'
#
loop_
_entity.id
_entity.type
_entity.pdbx_description
1 polymer ?
#
loop_
_entity_poly.entity_id
_entity_poly.type
_entity_poly.pdbx_seq_one_letter_code
_entity_poly.pdbx_strand_id
1 'polypeptide(L)'
;MKKILLTLFSSFIFVNGFSQTQKPELVDLIKELQISKLENHNFQMAWWIPTIYWEVSTQNSPSTTPEQINTIKEIVDDYSIFAIIDGTTSFVGIESNNIENLFITTINKSIYKPLTNEEINPKTLTLINVLKPIIESMIGDTGKSMKFYFFKNKDENNNKIIDETKQGEFTLTLNNQDFKWKLPLSSLVPKKECPVDKELLSGNWIYCPWHGKKLKQTSNK
;
A
#
# COMPACT_ATOMS: atom_id res chain seq x y z
N MET A 1 34.16 -9.01 -63.15
CA MET A 1 32.96 -9.73 -62.68
C MET A 1 32.78 -9.45 -61.20
N LYS A 2 31.66 -8.80 -60.84
CA LYS A 2 31.31 -8.35 -59.48
C LYS A 2 31.17 -9.54 -58.53
N LYS A 3 31.83 -9.52 -57.37
CA LYS A 3 31.44 -10.34 -56.22
C LYS A 3 30.73 -9.42 -55.23
N ILE A 4 29.42 -9.63 -55.13
CA ILE A 4 28.50 -8.87 -54.31
C ILE A 4 28.62 -9.33 -52.86
N LEU A 5 28.72 -8.32 -52.01
CA LEU A 5 28.62 -8.26 -50.57
C LEU A 5 27.50 -9.17 -50.01
N LEU A 6 27.81 -10.01 -49.02
CA LEU A 6 26.79 -10.66 -48.19
C LEU A 6 27.23 -10.62 -46.72
N THR A 7 27.13 -9.43 -46.13
CA THR A 7 27.23 -9.23 -44.68
C THR A 7 25.87 -9.55 -44.06
N LEU A 8 25.76 -10.75 -43.48
CA LEU A 8 24.66 -11.13 -42.58
C LEU A 8 24.87 -10.40 -41.23
N PHE A 9 24.33 -9.20 -41.11
CA PHE A 9 24.23 -8.50 -39.82
C PHE A 9 22.97 -9.01 -39.12
N SER A 10 23.11 -10.11 -38.37
CA SER A 10 22.06 -10.61 -37.49
C SER A 10 21.94 -9.67 -36.29
N SER A 11 21.07 -8.66 -36.41
CA SER A 11 20.64 -7.85 -35.27
C SER A 11 19.78 -8.73 -34.35
N PHE A 12 20.43 -9.40 -33.40
CA PHE A 12 19.77 -9.90 -32.20
C PHE A 12 19.32 -8.67 -31.39
N ILE A 13 18.08 -8.22 -31.62
CA ILE A 13 17.39 -7.33 -30.69
C ILE A 13 17.09 -8.20 -29.46
N PHE A 14 18.02 -8.22 -28.50
CA PHE A 14 17.70 -8.63 -27.15
C PHE A 14 16.70 -7.62 -26.60
N VAL A 15 15.42 -7.94 -26.75
CA VAL A 15 14.36 -7.34 -25.93
C VAL A 15 14.64 -7.84 -24.51
N ASN A 16 15.48 -7.11 -23.78
CA ASN A 16 15.53 -7.23 -22.32
C ASN A 16 14.21 -6.69 -21.80
N GLY A 17 13.16 -7.50 -21.90
CA GLY A 17 11.99 -7.36 -21.07
C GLY A 17 12.46 -7.54 -19.64
N PHE A 18 12.72 -6.43 -18.96
CA PHE A 18 12.81 -6.40 -17.51
C PHE A 18 11.45 -6.87 -16.97
N SER A 19 11.25 -8.18 -16.87
CA SER A 19 10.26 -8.75 -15.97
C SER A 19 10.82 -8.55 -14.57
N GLN A 20 10.61 -7.37 -13.98
CA GLN A 20 10.80 -7.20 -12.55
C GLN A 20 9.73 -8.05 -11.85
N THR A 21 10.07 -9.29 -11.53
CA THR A 21 9.22 -10.16 -10.73
C THR A 21 9.15 -9.56 -9.33
N GLN A 22 8.10 -8.78 -9.05
CA GLN A 22 7.86 -8.25 -7.71
C GLN A 22 7.81 -9.42 -6.71
N LYS A 23 8.46 -9.27 -5.55
CA LYS A 23 8.47 -10.34 -4.54
C LYS A 23 7.03 -10.61 -4.08
N PRO A 24 6.64 -11.88 -3.88
CA PRO A 24 5.33 -12.25 -3.35
C PRO A 24 4.94 -11.45 -2.10
N GLU A 25 5.91 -11.16 -1.21
CA GLU A 25 5.72 -10.39 0.02
C GLU A 25 5.23 -8.94 -0.22
N LEU A 26 5.77 -8.24 -1.22
CA LEU A 26 5.35 -6.87 -1.54
C LEU A 26 3.96 -6.87 -2.17
N VAL A 27 3.68 -7.84 -3.05
CA VAL A 27 2.36 -7.97 -3.69
C VAL A 27 1.28 -8.25 -2.64
N ASP A 28 1.56 -9.15 -1.70
CA ASP A 28 0.63 -9.47 -0.62
C ASP A 28 0.42 -8.27 0.32
N LEU A 29 1.48 -7.52 0.64
CA LEU A 29 1.37 -6.27 1.40
C LEU A 29 0.48 -5.25 0.67
N ILE A 30 0.70 -5.00 -0.62
CA ILE A 30 -0.12 -4.04 -1.39
C ILE A 30 -1.59 -4.45 -1.40
N LYS A 31 -1.88 -5.75 -1.59
CA LYS A 31 -3.26 -6.27 -1.56
C LYS A 31 -3.95 -6.03 -0.23
N GLU A 32 -3.25 -6.12 0.89
CA GLU A 32 -3.82 -5.85 2.21
C GLU A 32 -4.00 -4.35 2.49
N LEU A 33 -3.10 -3.53 1.96
CA LEU A 33 -3.12 -2.08 2.13
C LEU A 33 -4.20 -1.39 1.29
N GLN A 34 -4.64 -2.03 0.21
CA GLN A 34 -5.60 -1.49 -0.74
C GLN A 34 -6.97 -2.16 -0.61
N ILE A 35 -8.02 -1.36 -0.46
CA ILE A 35 -9.40 -1.82 -0.52
C ILE A 35 -10.12 -1.01 -1.59
N SER A 36 -10.78 -1.70 -2.52
CA SER A 36 -11.62 -1.08 -3.56
C SER A 36 -13.05 -1.62 -3.52
N LYS A 37 -13.98 -0.78 -3.93
CA LYS A 37 -15.41 -1.07 -4.07
C LYS A 37 -15.89 -0.55 -5.42
N LEU A 38 -16.73 -1.33 -6.08
CA LEU A 38 -17.36 -0.96 -7.34
C LEU A 38 -18.85 -1.33 -7.27
N GLU A 39 -19.72 -0.32 -7.25
CA GLU A 39 -21.18 -0.49 -7.18
C GLU A 39 -21.85 0.46 -8.17
N ASN A 40 -22.62 -0.06 -9.13
CA ASN A 40 -23.39 0.75 -10.09
C ASN A 40 -22.57 1.88 -10.76
N HIS A 41 -21.36 1.56 -11.23
CA HIS A 41 -20.37 2.51 -11.80
C HIS A 41 -19.73 3.47 -10.80
N ASN A 42 -20.13 3.50 -9.53
CA ASN A 42 -19.39 4.19 -8.48
C ASN A 42 -18.17 3.34 -8.09
N PHE A 43 -16.98 3.87 -8.35
CA PHE A 43 -15.71 3.27 -7.97
C PHE A 43 -15.09 4.08 -6.83
N GLN A 44 -14.83 3.39 -5.73
CA GLN A 44 -14.05 3.94 -4.63
C GLN A 44 -12.89 3.04 -4.31
N MET A 45 -11.75 3.65 -4.01
CA MET A 45 -10.55 2.95 -3.59
C MET A 45 -9.88 3.74 -2.49
N ALA A 46 -9.46 3.04 -1.46
CA ALA A 46 -8.58 3.57 -0.43
C ALA A 46 -7.33 2.69 -0.35
N TRP A 47 -6.18 3.32 -0.53
CA TRP A 47 -4.87 2.70 -0.36
C TRP A 47 -4.18 3.35 0.83
N TRP A 48 -4.01 2.57 1.90
CA TRP A 48 -3.24 2.99 3.05
C TRP A 48 -1.74 2.80 2.78
N ILE A 49 -0.94 3.85 2.96
CA ILE A 49 0.50 3.83 2.71
C ILE A 49 1.24 4.07 4.04
N PRO A 50 1.39 3.04 4.89
CA PRO A 50 2.13 3.15 6.15
C PRO A 50 3.63 3.27 5.93
N THR A 51 4.37 3.69 6.97
CA THR A 51 5.84 3.82 6.93
C THR A 51 6.53 2.55 6.41
N ILE A 52 6.05 1.36 6.80
CA ILE A 52 6.62 0.08 6.38
C ILE A 52 6.55 -0.16 4.86
N TYR A 53 5.58 0.42 4.16
CA TYR A 53 5.46 0.26 2.70
C TYR A 53 6.71 0.82 2.01
N TRP A 54 7.21 1.96 2.47
CA TRP A 54 8.40 2.59 1.91
C TRP A 54 9.65 1.74 2.11
N GLU A 55 9.72 0.99 3.21
CA GLU A 55 10.81 0.05 3.46
C GLU A 55 10.71 -1.15 2.52
N VAL A 56 9.56 -1.83 2.47
CA VAL A 56 9.39 -3.06 1.68
C VAL A 56 9.48 -2.80 0.17
N SER A 57 8.94 -1.68 -0.32
CA SER A 57 8.94 -1.34 -1.74
C SER A 57 10.32 -0.96 -2.28
N THR A 58 11.24 -0.50 -1.42
CA THR A 58 12.57 -0.02 -1.84
C THR A 58 13.70 -1.00 -1.57
N GLN A 59 13.48 -2.05 -0.76
CA GLN A 59 14.48 -3.04 -0.34
C GLN A 59 15.31 -3.69 -1.46
N ASN A 60 14.83 -3.71 -2.71
CA ASN A 60 15.57 -4.29 -3.85
C ASN A 60 15.68 -3.32 -5.03
N SER A 61 15.44 -2.02 -4.81
CA SER A 61 15.60 -1.00 -5.84
C SER A 61 17.10 -0.69 -6.00
N PRO A 62 17.72 -0.99 -7.16
CA PRO A 62 19.14 -0.69 -7.38
C PRO A 62 19.43 0.82 -7.42
N SER A 63 18.40 1.66 -7.46
CA SER A 63 18.48 3.12 -7.51
C SER A 63 18.21 3.82 -6.17
N THR A 64 18.01 3.07 -5.08
CA THR A 64 17.67 3.65 -3.76
C THR A 64 18.64 3.17 -2.68
N THR A 65 19.32 4.10 -2.01
CA THR A 65 20.24 3.77 -0.91
C THR A 65 19.48 3.61 0.42
N PRO A 66 19.99 2.81 1.39
CA PRO A 66 19.39 2.71 2.72
C PRO A 66 19.20 4.07 3.43
N GLU A 67 20.13 5.01 3.20
CA GLU A 67 20.05 6.38 3.74
C GLU A 67 18.86 7.17 3.19
N GLN A 68 18.58 7.01 1.88
CA GLN A 68 17.40 7.62 1.25
C GLN A 68 16.10 7.01 1.80
N ILE A 69 16.07 5.71 2.05
CA ILE A 69 14.91 5.03 2.64
C ILE A 69 14.65 5.55 4.04
N ASN A 70 15.68 5.67 4.88
CA ASN A 70 15.55 6.22 6.23
C ASN A 70 15.07 7.67 6.19
N THR A 71 15.59 8.48 5.26
CA THR A 71 15.14 9.86 5.08
C THR A 71 13.65 9.92 4.71
N ILE A 72 13.19 9.07 3.78
CA ILE A 72 11.77 8.98 3.42
C ILE A 72 10.94 8.59 4.63
N LYS A 73 11.37 7.55 5.37
CA LYS A 73 10.69 7.09 6.58
C LYS A 73 10.55 8.21 7.60
N GLU A 74 11.63 8.91 7.93
CA GLU A 74 11.60 10.03 8.88
C GLU A 74 10.64 11.14 8.46
N ILE A 75 10.56 11.45 7.16
CA ILE A 75 9.66 12.49 6.64
C ILE A 75 8.17 12.08 6.73
N VAL A 76 7.87 10.78 6.62
CA VAL A 76 6.48 10.28 6.56
C VAL A 76 6.00 9.64 7.86
N ASP A 77 6.88 9.35 8.82
CA ASP A 77 6.55 8.56 10.02
C ASP A 77 5.48 9.20 10.91
N ASP A 78 5.40 10.53 10.89
CA ASP A 78 4.39 11.29 11.62
C ASP A 78 2.99 11.23 10.98
N TYR A 79 2.87 10.63 9.79
CA TYR A 79 1.66 10.65 8.97
C TYR A 79 1.19 9.25 8.56
N SER A 80 -0.11 9.00 8.70
CA SER A 80 -0.79 7.89 8.01
C SER A 80 -1.30 8.44 6.68
N ILE A 81 -0.72 7.99 5.58
CA ILE A 81 -1.02 8.51 4.25
C ILE A 81 -2.07 7.62 3.58
N PHE A 82 -3.09 8.23 2.98
CA PHE A 82 -4.09 7.54 2.19
C PHE A 82 -4.16 8.10 0.79
N ALA A 83 -4.00 7.22 -0.19
CA ALA A 83 -4.29 7.48 -1.59
C ALA A 83 -5.74 7.06 -1.86
N ILE A 84 -6.61 8.02 -2.16
CA ILE A 84 -8.06 7.80 -2.30
C ILE A 84 -8.51 8.14 -3.71
N ILE A 85 -9.36 7.27 -4.26
CA ILE A 85 -10.16 7.55 -5.45
C ILE A 85 -11.63 7.44 -5.01
N ASP A 86 -12.42 8.46 -5.34
CA ASP A 86 -13.88 8.39 -5.29
C ASP A 86 -14.37 8.97 -6.62
N GLY A 87 -15.04 8.16 -7.42
CA GLY A 87 -15.49 8.61 -8.72
C GLY A 87 -16.46 7.67 -9.40
N THR A 88 -16.98 8.12 -10.53
CA THR A 88 -17.87 7.33 -11.39
C THR A 88 -17.09 6.86 -12.61
N THR A 89 -17.15 5.55 -12.90
CA THR A 89 -16.52 4.96 -14.07
C THR A 89 -17.32 5.35 -15.31
N SER A 90 -16.63 5.94 -16.29
CA SER A 90 -17.15 6.31 -17.60
C SER A 90 -16.32 5.66 -18.70
N PHE A 91 -16.73 5.83 -19.97
CA PHE A 91 -15.95 5.37 -21.12
C PHE A 91 -14.57 6.05 -21.24
N VAL A 92 -14.41 7.26 -20.68
CA VAL A 92 -13.19 8.08 -20.78
C VAL A 92 -12.28 7.90 -19.55
N GLY A 93 -12.74 7.19 -18.52
CA GLY A 93 -12.01 6.98 -17.27
C GLY A 93 -12.87 7.25 -16.05
N ILE A 94 -12.25 7.66 -14.95
CA ILE A 94 -12.95 7.92 -13.68
C ILE A 94 -13.18 9.42 -13.51
N GLU A 95 -14.45 9.82 -13.43
CA GLU A 95 -14.84 11.17 -13.07
C GLU A 95 -14.84 11.31 -11.55
N SER A 96 -13.98 12.16 -11.01
CA SER A 96 -13.84 12.33 -9.55
C SER A 96 -15.10 12.92 -8.92
N ASN A 97 -15.59 12.29 -7.87
CA ASN A 97 -16.64 12.82 -7.00
C ASN A 97 -16.06 13.79 -5.96
N ASN A 98 -16.94 14.57 -5.35
CA ASN A 98 -16.60 15.36 -4.17
C ASN A 98 -16.52 14.47 -2.93
N ILE A 99 -15.53 14.72 -2.10
CA ILE A 99 -15.33 14.04 -0.82
C ILE A 99 -15.74 15.02 0.27
N GLU A 100 -16.92 14.80 0.84
CA GLU A 100 -17.51 15.66 1.88
C GLU A 100 -17.20 15.13 3.28
N ASN A 101 -17.24 13.80 3.45
CA ASN A 101 -16.91 13.14 4.70
C ASN A 101 -15.69 12.27 4.53
N LEU A 102 -14.63 12.57 5.27
CA LEU A 102 -13.44 11.74 5.32
C LEU A 102 -12.87 11.75 6.74
N PHE A 103 -12.79 10.59 7.36
CA PHE A 103 -12.20 10.42 8.69
C PHE A 103 -11.81 8.97 8.96
N ILE A 104 -10.91 8.79 9.92
CA ILE A 104 -10.53 7.48 10.44
C ILE A 104 -11.20 7.27 11.80
N THR A 105 -11.74 6.09 12.03
CA THR A 105 -12.19 5.61 13.34
C THR A 105 -11.30 4.44 13.77
N THR A 106 -10.64 4.57 14.92
CA THR A 106 -9.80 3.52 15.50
C THR A 106 -10.59 2.59 16.42
N ILE A 107 -10.01 1.46 16.81
CA ILE A 107 -10.65 0.47 17.71
C ILE A 107 -11.15 1.05 19.05
N ASN A 108 -10.49 2.08 19.58
CA ASN A 108 -10.91 2.80 20.78
C ASN A 108 -12.00 3.86 20.53
N LYS A 109 -12.57 3.89 19.32
CA LYS A 109 -13.60 4.84 18.85
C LYS A 109 -13.13 6.30 18.76
N SER A 110 -11.82 6.55 18.80
CA SER A 110 -11.29 7.88 18.47
C SER A 110 -11.44 8.17 16.98
N ILE A 111 -11.78 9.42 16.66
CA ILE A 111 -12.01 9.89 15.29
C ILE A 111 -10.90 10.86 14.90
N TYR A 112 -10.29 10.65 13.75
CA TYR A 112 -9.23 11.50 13.20
C TYR A 112 -9.64 12.02 11.83
N LYS A 113 -9.54 13.34 11.64
CA LYS A 113 -9.79 13.99 10.35
C LYS A 113 -8.49 14.15 9.55
N PRO A 114 -8.57 14.30 8.23
CA PRO A 114 -7.42 14.65 7.41
C PRO A 114 -6.83 15.98 7.89
N LEU A 115 -5.51 16.04 7.87
CA LEU A 115 -4.74 17.25 8.09
C LEU A 115 -4.90 18.19 6.91
N THR A 116 -4.94 19.48 7.20
CA THR A 116 -4.81 20.55 6.21
C THR A 116 -3.35 20.68 5.76
N ASN A 117 -3.13 21.36 4.63
CA ASN A 117 -1.77 21.61 4.13
C ASN A 117 -0.88 22.37 5.12
N GLU A 118 -1.47 23.19 6.00
CA GLU A 118 -0.75 23.98 7.01
C GLU A 118 -0.25 23.10 8.17
N GLU A 119 -0.92 21.97 8.42
CA GLU A 119 -0.56 21.01 9.47
C GLU A 119 0.48 19.97 8.99
N ILE A 120 0.76 19.93 7.69
CA ILE A 120 1.71 18.99 7.08
C ILE A 120 3.06 19.67 6.89
N ASN A 121 4.13 18.99 7.31
CA ASN A 121 5.48 19.49 7.14
C ASN A 121 5.78 19.74 5.63
N PRO A 122 6.34 20.91 5.26
CA PRO A 122 6.66 21.23 3.86
C PRO A 122 7.52 20.17 3.15
N LYS A 123 8.41 19.47 3.88
CA LYS A 123 9.22 18.37 3.34
C LYS A 123 8.36 17.19 2.89
N THR A 124 7.34 16.84 3.67
CA THR A 124 6.40 15.75 3.37
C THR A 124 5.57 16.09 2.15
N LEU A 125 5.05 17.33 2.07
CA LEU A 125 4.32 17.79 0.88
C LEU A 125 5.20 17.76 -0.38
N THR A 126 6.45 18.22 -0.26
CA THR A 126 7.41 18.19 -1.37
C THR A 126 7.69 16.76 -1.84
N LEU A 127 7.94 15.84 -0.90
CA LEU A 127 8.17 14.43 -1.21
C LEU A 127 6.99 13.82 -1.95
N ILE A 128 5.76 14.03 -1.46
CA ILE A 128 4.57 13.44 -2.08
C ILE A 128 4.28 14.05 -3.44
N ASN A 129 4.54 15.34 -3.65
CA ASN A 129 4.42 15.96 -4.97
C ASN A 129 5.41 15.36 -5.99
N VAL A 130 6.60 14.96 -5.55
CA VAL A 130 7.58 14.27 -6.40
C VAL A 130 7.16 12.83 -6.68
N LEU A 131 6.59 12.13 -5.70
CA LEU A 131 6.20 10.73 -5.82
C LEU A 131 4.86 10.51 -6.53
N LYS A 132 3.95 11.49 -6.46
CA LYS A 132 2.60 11.40 -7.03
C LYS A 132 2.61 10.99 -8.52
N PRO A 133 3.40 11.59 -9.42
CA PRO A 133 3.45 11.16 -10.83
C PRO A 133 3.93 9.72 -11.01
N ILE A 134 4.81 9.24 -10.15
CA ILE A 134 5.32 7.87 -10.18
C ILE A 134 4.19 6.90 -9.79
N ILE A 135 3.48 7.23 -8.70
CA ILE A 135 2.33 6.44 -8.22
C ILE A 135 1.20 6.43 -9.26
N GLU A 136 0.90 7.57 -9.88
CA GLU A 136 -0.08 7.68 -10.95
C GLU A 136 0.29 6.77 -12.14
N SER A 137 1.57 6.81 -12.57
CA SER A 137 2.07 5.96 -13.65
C SER A 137 1.93 4.47 -13.34
N MET A 138 2.16 4.06 -12.09
CA MET A 138 2.02 2.66 -11.66
C MET A 138 0.58 2.16 -11.71
N ILE A 139 -0.40 3.02 -11.42
CA ILE A 139 -1.83 2.68 -11.34
C ILE A 139 -2.55 2.94 -12.68
N GLY A 140 -1.86 3.56 -13.63
CA GLY A 140 -2.39 3.90 -14.95
C GLY A 140 -3.37 5.07 -14.88
N ASP A 141 -4.29 5.13 -15.85
CA ASP A 141 -5.21 6.28 -15.98
C ASP A 141 -6.13 6.48 -14.77
N THR A 142 -6.42 5.40 -14.02
CA THR A 142 -7.13 5.44 -12.73
C THR A 142 -6.40 6.29 -11.68
N GLY A 143 -5.06 6.32 -11.72
CA GLY A 143 -4.23 7.08 -10.81
C GLY A 143 -4.45 8.60 -10.90
N LYS A 144 -4.88 9.13 -12.06
CA LYS A 144 -5.09 10.58 -12.25
C LYS A 144 -6.19 11.17 -11.36
N SER A 145 -7.16 10.34 -10.96
CA SER A 145 -8.25 10.70 -10.04
C SER A 145 -7.89 10.51 -8.57
N MET A 146 -6.65 10.07 -8.28
CA MET A 146 -6.17 9.82 -6.94
C MET A 146 -5.83 11.12 -6.21
N LYS A 147 -6.33 11.23 -4.98
CA LYS A 147 -6.05 12.31 -4.04
C LYS A 147 -5.35 11.74 -2.81
N PHE A 148 -4.33 12.45 -2.32
CA PHE A 148 -3.59 12.07 -1.14
C PHE A 148 -4.13 12.82 0.07
N TYR A 149 -4.39 12.07 1.13
CA TYR A 149 -4.84 12.59 2.42
C TYR A 149 -3.89 12.13 3.51
N PHE A 150 -3.62 13.02 4.45
CA PHE A 150 -2.69 12.77 5.55
C PHE A 150 -3.46 12.81 6.85
N PHE A 151 -3.20 11.85 7.72
CA PHE A 151 -3.72 11.83 9.07
C PHE A 151 -2.54 11.81 10.03
N LYS A 152 -2.74 12.32 11.23
CA LYS A 152 -1.74 12.17 12.29
C LYS A 152 -1.53 10.68 12.56
N ASN A 153 -0.28 10.23 12.55
CA ASN A 153 0.06 8.83 12.86
C ASN A 153 0.42 8.62 14.32
N LYS A 154 0.71 9.69 15.08
CA LYS A 154 1.18 9.60 16.46
C LYS A 154 0.25 10.31 17.45
N ASP A 155 0.01 9.70 18.59
CA ASP A 155 -0.72 10.34 19.69
C ASP A 155 0.15 11.36 20.43
N GLU A 156 -0.35 11.93 21.52
CA GLU A 156 0.40 12.88 22.36
C GLU A 156 1.58 12.23 23.11
N ASN A 157 1.56 10.90 23.25
CA ASN A 157 2.60 10.11 23.88
C ASN A 157 3.59 9.53 22.85
N ASN A 158 3.54 10.01 21.61
CA ASN A 158 4.37 9.57 20.49
C ASN A 158 4.16 8.09 20.09
N ASN A 159 3.04 7.47 20.48
CA ASN A 159 2.67 6.13 20.05
C ASN A 159 1.96 6.17 18.70
N LYS A 160 2.16 5.15 17.86
CA LYS A 160 1.39 4.98 16.63
C LYS A 160 -0.11 4.85 16.93
N ILE A 161 -0.92 5.70 16.31
CA ILE A 161 -2.40 5.66 16.31
C ILE A 161 -2.88 4.44 15.54
N ILE A 162 -2.24 4.14 14.41
CA ILE A 162 -2.47 2.95 13.60
C ILE A 162 -1.14 2.21 13.49
N ASP A 163 -1.05 1.04 14.13
CA ASP A 163 0.17 0.23 14.14
C ASP A 163 -0.07 -1.08 13.37
N GLU A 164 0.50 -1.15 12.17
CA GLU A 164 0.39 -2.26 11.23
C GLU A 164 0.85 -3.62 11.77
N THR A 165 1.62 -3.61 12.87
CA THR A 165 2.22 -4.80 13.50
C THR A 165 1.49 -5.27 14.76
N LYS A 166 0.57 -4.46 15.30
CA LYS A 166 -0.17 -4.78 16.52
C LYS A 166 -1.59 -5.21 16.23
N GLN A 167 -2.16 -5.96 17.19
CA GLN A 167 -3.56 -6.36 17.12
C GLN A 167 -4.48 -5.14 17.21
N GLY A 168 -5.46 -5.08 16.32
CA GLY A 168 -6.43 -4.00 16.29
C GLY A 168 -7.19 -3.95 14.98
N GLU A 169 -7.92 -2.84 14.80
CA GLU A 169 -8.57 -2.51 13.55
C GLU A 169 -8.78 -1.00 13.47
N PHE A 170 -8.92 -0.51 12.25
CA PHE A 170 -9.39 0.85 12.01
C PHE A 170 -10.28 0.87 10.77
N THR A 171 -11.11 1.90 10.69
CA THR A 171 -12.01 2.15 9.57
C THR A 171 -11.72 3.53 9.00
N LEU A 172 -11.50 3.61 7.69
CA LEU A 172 -11.59 4.88 6.97
C LEU A 172 -13.03 5.00 6.45
N THR A 173 -13.73 6.05 6.87
CA THR A 173 -15.04 6.39 6.32
C THR A 173 -14.85 7.44 5.24
N LEU A 174 -15.27 7.10 4.03
CA LEU A 174 -15.24 7.94 2.84
C LEU A 174 -16.67 8.14 2.36
N ASN A 175 -17.18 9.37 2.49
CA ASN A 175 -18.58 9.70 2.29
C ASN A 175 -19.48 8.77 3.13
N ASN A 176 -20.22 7.86 2.50
CA ASN A 176 -21.11 6.91 3.18
C ASN A 176 -20.57 5.48 3.18
N GLN A 177 -19.27 5.29 2.93
CA GLN A 177 -18.66 3.99 2.69
C GLN A 177 -17.47 3.75 3.62
N ASP A 178 -17.48 2.59 4.28
CA ASP A 178 -16.45 2.18 5.23
C ASP A 178 -15.43 1.24 4.60
N PHE A 179 -14.14 1.56 4.76
CA PHE A 179 -13.01 0.73 4.39
C PHE A 179 -12.35 0.25 5.68
N LYS A 180 -12.36 -1.06 5.93
CA LYS A 180 -11.98 -1.65 7.23
C LYS A 180 -10.72 -2.48 7.09
N TRP A 181 -9.70 -2.14 7.86
CA TRP A 181 -8.47 -2.92 7.96
C TRP A 181 -8.40 -3.63 9.30
N LYS A 182 -8.05 -4.92 9.25
CA LYS A 182 -7.73 -5.73 10.43
C LYS A 182 -6.23 -5.81 10.59
N LEU A 183 -5.76 -5.63 11.82
CA LEU A 183 -4.35 -5.58 12.19
C LEU A 183 -4.01 -6.73 13.17
N PRO A 184 -2.78 -7.26 13.14
CA PRO A 184 -1.69 -6.87 12.25
C PRO A 184 -1.92 -7.33 10.81
N LEU A 185 -1.27 -6.65 9.86
CA LEU A 185 -1.26 -7.07 8.46
C LEU A 185 -0.60 -8.45 8.36
N SER A 186 -1.27 -9.41 7.71
CA SER A 186 -0.81 -10.80 7.64
C SER A 186 0.54 -10.96 6.95
N SER A 187 0.82 -10.12 5.96
CA SER A 187 2.07 -10.04 5.22
C SER A 187 3.25 -9.58 6.07
N LEU A 188 3.01 -8.93 7.21
CA LEU A 188 4.06 -8.42 8.10
C LEU A 188 4.34 -9.33 9.30
N VAL A 189 3.56 -10.40 9.47
CA VAL A 189 3.72 -11.33 10.60
C VAL A 189 4.08 -12.73 10.10
N PRO A 190 5.02 -13.43 10.75
CA PRO A 190 5.37 -14.79 10.38
C PRO A 190 4.13 -15.68 10.36
N LYS A 191 4.04 -16.55 9.34
CA LYS A 191 2.99 -17.55 9.25
C LYS A 191 2.94 -18.41 10.51
N LYS A 192 1.79 -18.97 10.82
CA LYS A 192 1.61 -19.88 11.95
C LYS A 192 1.24 -21.27 11.45
N GLU A 193 1.66 -22.28 12.18
CA GLU A 193 1.40 -23.67 11.87
C GLU A 193 0.13 -24.16 12.59
N CYS A 194 -0.75 -24.85 11.87
CA CYS A 194 -1.84 -25.60 12.48
C CYS A 194 -1.28 -26.83 13.21
N PRO A 195 -1.65 -27.07 14.48
CA PRO A 195 -1.10 -28.18 15.24
C PRO A 195 -1.62 -29.56 14.79
N VAL A 196 -2.65 -29.62 13.95
CA VAL A 196 -3.32 -30.85 13.52
C VAL A 196 -2.74 -31.39 12.22
N ASP A 197 -2.69 -30.55 11.18
CA ASP A 197 -2.31 -30.93 9.80
C ASP A 197 -0.96 -30.34 9.36
N LYS A 198 -0.33 -29.49 10.19
CA LYS A 198 0.93 -28.79 9.89
C LYS A 198 0.84 -27.75 8.79
N GLU A 199 -0.35 -27.35 8.38
CA GLU A 199 -0.53 -26.32 7.36
C GLU A 199 -0.03 -24.96 7.86
N LEU A 200 0.63 -24.20 6.96
CA LEU A 200 1.09 -22.84 7.23
C LEU A 200 0.00 -21.83 6.89
N LEU A 201 -0.46 -21.14 7.92
CA LEU A 201 -1.61 -20.27 7.91
C LEU A 201 -1.22 -18.83 8.21
N SER A 202 -2.16 -17.91 8.02
CA SER A 202 -1.94 -16.50 8.27
C SER A 202 -1.42 -16.23 9.69
N GLY A 203 -0.36 -15.44 9.80
CA GLY A 203 0.23 -15.07 11.09
C GLY A 203 -0.70 -14.24 11.96
N ASN A 204 -1.67 -13.53 11.36
CA ASN A 204 -2.62 -12.71 12.11
C ASN A 204 -3.78 -13.54 12.72
N TRP A 205 -3.88 -14.83 12.44
CA TRP A 205 -4.91 -15.70 13.02
C TRP A 205 -4.52 -16.26 14.38
N ILE A 206 -5.53 -16.45 15.25
CA ILE A 206 -5.37 -17.06 16.58
C ILE A 206 -5.66 -18.56 16.51
N TYR A 207 -6.69 -18.95 15.76
CA TYR A 207 -7.15 -20.34 15.61
C TYR A 207 -7.15 -20.77 14.14
N CYS A 208 -6.94 -22.06 13.93
CA CYS A 208 -7.12 -22.75 12.66
C CYS A 208 -8.62 -22.71 12.28
N PRO A 209 -9.05 -22.11 11.15
CA PRO A 209 -10.46 -22.08 10.77
C PRO A 209 -11.02 -23.46 10.39
N TRP A 210 -10.17 -24.42 10.06
CA TRP A 210 -10.58 -25.80 9.73
C TRP A 210 -10.75 -26.65 11.00
N HIS A 211 -9.79 -26.60 11.92
CA HIS A 211 -9.70 -27.52 13.07
C HIS A 211 -10.05 -26.87 14.41
N GLY A 212 -10.25 -25.55 14.47
CA GLY A 212 -10.55 -24.80 15.69
C GLY A 212 -9.43 -24.80 16.74
N LYS A 213 -8.24 -25.34 16.43
CA LYS A 213 -7.10 -25.39 17.35
C LYS A 213 -6.26 -24.13 17.26
N LYS A 214 -5.72 -23.70 18.41
CA LYS A 214 -4.84 -22.53 18.50
C LYS A 214 -3.58 -22.76 17.65
N LEU A 215 -3.26 -21.79 16.80
CA LEU A 215 -2.10 -21.88 15.91
C LEU A 215 -0.78 -21.72 16.67
N LYS A 216 0.27 -22.41 16.22
CA LYS A 216 1.62 -22.34 16.79
C LYS A 216 2.47 -21.41 15.95
N GLN A 217 3.24 -20.54 16.59
CA GLN A 217 4.18 -19.68 15.89
C GLN A 217 5.29 -20.53 15.30
N THR A 218 5.60 -20.34 14.02
CA THR A 218 6.79 -20.97 13.44
C THR A 218 8.01 -20.25 13.99
N SER A 219 8.89 -20.95 14.68
CA SER A 219 10.20 -20.43 15.03
C SER A 219 10.97 -20.22 13.72
N ASN A 220 11.21 -18.96 13.34
CA ASN A 220 12.17 -18.65 12.27
C ASN A 220 13.52 -19.25 12.70
N LYS A 221 14.07 -20.11 11.84
CA LYS A 221 15.44 -20.59 11.94
C LYS A 221 16.28 -19.83 10.93
#